data_AF-A0A239P5J3-F1
#
_entry.id   AF-A0A239P5J3-F1
#
_cell.length_a   1.000
_cell.length_b   1.000
_cell.length_c   1.000
_cell.angle_alpha   90.00
_cell.angle_beta   90.00
_cell.angle_gamma   90.00
#
_symmetry.space_group_name_H-M   'P 1'
#
loop_
_entity.id
_entity.type
_entity.pdbx_description
1 polymer ?
#
loop_
_entity_poly.entity_id
_entity_poly.type
_entity_poly.pdbx_seq_one_letter_code
_entity_poly.pdbx_strand_id
1 'polypeptide(L)'
;MIAHRATLDVSRALVHYLARLLHDERRLRNTPTGSRVLTPFRQAVMVLRWFRGERDIPKLGRDHRVSRAPAYRYLHEGIVALAAQAPDLHEALDRAHAEGLAYVILDGTLIPTDRCAEQTRSVKGEPIDAWYAGKAHTHAGNLQALSAPSGLPLWIGEVEPGLRP
;
A
#
# COMPACT_ATOMS: atom_id res chain seq x y z
N MET A 1 -38.44 -2.88 6.07
CA MET A 1 -37.05 -2.62 6.50
C MET A 1 -36.25 -3.88 6.21
N ILE A 2 -35.19 -3.81 5.39
CA ILE A 2 -34.40 -5.00 5.01
C ILE A 2 -33.15 -5.04 5.89
N ALA A 3 -32.97 -6.15 6.61
CA ALA A 3 -31.75 -6.40 7.36
C ALA A 3 -30.65 -6.89 6.39
N HIS A 4 -29.52 -6.16 6.33
CA HIS A 4 -28.33 -6.58 5.60
C HIS A 4 -27.21 -6.91 6.60
N ARG A 5 -26.89 -8.20 6.74
CA ARG A 5 -25.73 -8.68 7.50
C ARG A 5 -24.62 -9.00 6.50
N ALA A 6 -23.76 -8.03 6.22
CA ALA A 6 -22.58 -8.27 5.39
C ALA A 6 -21.59 -9.15 6.18
N THR A 7 -21.24 -10.30 5.61
CA THR A 7 -20.03 -11.03 6.04
C THR A 7 -18.88 -10.52 5.18
N LEU A 8 -17.77 -10.14 5.81
CA LEU A 8 -16.57 -9.77 5.06
C LEU A 8 -15.98 -11.03 4.44
N ASP A 9 -15.83 -11.04 3.12
CA ASP A 9 -15.21 -12.13 2.37
C ASP A 9 -13.68 -12.11 2.56
N VAL A 10 -13.24 -12.39 3.79
CA VAL A 10 -11.84 -12.64 4.18
C VAL A 10 -11.79 -13.76 5.21
N SER A 11 -10.77 -14.61 5.08
CA SER A 11 -10.57 -15.70 6.03
C SER A 11 -10.20 -15.15 7.42
N ARG A 12 -10.65 -15.85 8.46
CA ARG A 12 -10.26 -15.52 9.84
C ARG A 12 -8.74 -15.61 10.05
N ALA A 13 -8.08 -16.52 9.32
CA ALA A 13 -6.62 -16.66 9.33
C ALA A 13 -5.92 -15.37 8.85
N LEU A 14 -6.42 -14.72 7.79
CA LEU A 14 -5.88 -13.45 7.30
C LEU A 14 -6.04 -12.32 8.33
N VAL A 15 -7.18 -12.27 9.03
CA VAL A 15 -7.39 -11.30 10.11
C VAL A 15 -6.38 -11.50 11.23
N HIS A 16 -6.16 -12.74 11.66
CA HIS A 16 -5.16 -13.04 12.70
C HIS A 16 -3.73 -12.76 12.23
N TYR A 17 -3.41 -13.02 10.96
CA TYR A 17 -2.12 -12.68 10.37
C TYR A 17 -1.84 -11.18 10.50
N LEU A 18 -2.75 -10.34 9.98
CA LEU A 18 -2.59 -8.88 10.07
C LEU A 18 -2.65 -8.38 11.52
N ALA A 19 -3.45 -9.00 12.39
CA ALA A 19 -3.50 -8.64 13.80
C ALA A 19 -2.15 -8.87 14.52
N ARG A 20 -1.40 -9.91 14.13
CA ARG A 20 -0.04 -10.14 14.65
C ARG A 20 0.93 -9.07 14.15
N LEU A 21 0.93 -8.80 12.84
CA LEU A 21 1.77 -7.73 12.27
C LEU A 21 1.51 -6.38 12.96
N LEU A 22 0.24 -6.03 13.18
CA LEU A 22 -0.13 -4.79 13.89
C LEU A 22 0.29 -4.79 15.36
N HIS A 23 0.28 -5.96 16.02
CA HIS A 23 0.79 -6.07 17.38
C HIS A 23 2.30 -5.81 17.42
N ASP A 24 3.04 -6.44 16.51
CA ASP A 24 4.49 -6.29 16.40
C ASP A 24 4.88 -4.86 16.01
N GLU A 25 4.15 -4.26 15.06
CA GLU A 25 4.35 -2.87 14.65
C GLU A 25 4.15 -1.89 15.82
N ARG A 26 3.13 -2.11 16.65
CA ARG A 26 2.90 -1.29 17.85
C ARG A 26 4.06 -1.41 18.83
N ARG A 27 4.67 -2.60 18.96
CA ARG A 27 5.86 -2.82 19.81
C ARG A 27 7.10 -2.14 19.24
N LEU A 28 7.35 -2.28 17.94
CA LEU A 28 8.47 -1.62 17.24
C LEU A 28 8.42 -0.10 17.42
N ARG A 29 7.22 0.50 17.33
CA ARG A 29 7.00 1.94 17.53
C ARG A 29 6.95 2.38 18.99
N ASN A 30 7.13 1.48 19.97
CA ASN A 30 6.94 1.76 21.39
C ASN A 30 5.60 2.46 21.70
N THR A 31 4.52 2.00 21.04
CA THR A 31 3.20 2.60 21.20
C THR A 31 2.74 2.47 22.66
N PRO A 32 2.38 3.58 23.34
CA PRO A 32 2.03 3.51 24.75
C PRO A 32 0.84 2.58 25.01
N THR A 33 0.93 1.78 26.07
CA THR A 33 -0.14 0.88 26.51
C THR A 33 -1.43 1.68 26.72
N GLY A 34 -2.55 1.17 26.21
CA GLY A 34 -3.86 1.83 26.31
C GLY A 34 -4.10 3.01 25.36
N SER A 35 -3.09 3.45 24.58
CA SER A 35 -3.25 4.57 23.64
C SER A 35 -4.08 4.25 22.38
N ARG A 36 -4.42 2.98 22.17
CA ARG A 36 -5.18 2.50 21.02
C ARG A 36 -6.54 1.98 21.49
N VAL A 37 -7.61 2.56 20.94
CA VAL A 37 -9.00 2.17 21.23
C VAL A 37 -9.31 0.78 20.68
N LEU A 38 -8.81 0.47 19.48
CA LEU A 38 -9.00 -0.85 18.88
C LEU A 38 -7.89 -1.81 19.29
N THR A 39 -8.30 -3.05 19.56
CA THR A 39 -7.38 -4.19 19.60
C THR A 39 -6.77 -4.42 18.21
N PRO A 40 -5.58 -5.04 18.10
CA PRO A 40 -4.98 -5.36 16.80
C PRO A 40 -5.92 -6.15 15.89
N PHE A 41 -6.72 -7.07 16.45
CA PHE A 41 -7.73 -7.81 15.70
C PHE A 41 -8.82 -6.90 15.09
N ARG A 42 -9.39 -5.98 15.89
CA ARG A 42 -10.42 -5.06 15.39
C ARG A 42 -9.88 -4.06 14.38
N GLN A 43 -8.61 -3.65 14.54
CA GLN A 43 -7.90 -2.83 13.55
C GLN A 43 -7.67 -3.61 12.26
N ALA A 44 -7.23 -4.87 12.33
CA ALA A 44 -7.04 -5.73 11.17
C ALA A 44 -8.33 -5.89 10.36
N VAL A 45 -9.48 -6.12 11.03
CA VAL A 45 -10.79 -6.16 10.35
C VAL A 45 -11.06 -4.84 9.62
N MET A 46 -10.83 -3.70 10.27
CA MET A 46 -11.05 -2.38 9.65
C MET A 46 -10.19 -2.19 8.40
N VAL A 47 -8.91 -2.56 8.45
CA VAL A 47 -7.97 -2.46 7.33
C VAL A 47 -8.38 -3.38 6.18
N LEU A 48 -8.75 -4.63 6.48
CA LEU A 48 -9.19 -5.59 5.46
C LEU A 48 -10.51 -5.19 4.81
N ARG A 49 -11.44 -4.55 5.53
CA ARG A 49 -12.65 -3.97 4.94
C ARG A 49 -12.31 -2.90 3.90
N TRP A 50 -11.30 -2.08 4.18
CA TRP A 50 -10.84 -1.06 3.23
C TRP A 50 -10.27 -1.70 1.96
N PHE A 51 -9.38 -2.69 2.10
CA PHE A 51 -8.84 -3.43 0.94
C PHE A 51 -9.91 -4.18 0.13
N ARG A 52 -11.01 -4.59 0.77
CA ARG A 52 -12.16 -5.23 0.12
C ARG A 52 -13.17 -4.26 -0.49
N GLY A 53 -12.87 -2.96 -0.52
CA GLY A 53 -13.62 -1.97 -1.29
C GLY A 53 -14.37 -0.92 -0.48
N GLU A 54 -14.38 -0.99 0.85
CA GLU A 54 -14.96 0.06 1.69
C GLU A 54 -14.00 1.25 1.80
N ARG A 55 -14.04 2.17 0.84
CA ARG A 55 -13.11 3.31 0.75
C ARG A 55 -13.54 4.54 1.55
N ASP A 56 -14.71 4.52 2.20
CA ASP A 56 -15.18 5.59 3.09
C ASP A 56 -14.60 5.44 4.51
N ILE A 57 -13.49 6.14 4.77
CA ILE A 57 -12.81 6.11 6.08
C ILE A 57 -13.71 6.62 7.22
N PRO A 58 -14.47 7.73 7.09
CA PRO A 58 -15.47 8.11 8.08
C PRO A 58 -16.49 7.01 8.40
N LYS A 59 -17.01 6.30 7.39
CA LYS A 59 -17.91 5.16 7.60
C LYS A 59 -17.23 4.01 8.35
N LEU A 60 -16.01 3.64 7.96
CA LEU A 60 -15.21 2.65 8.71
C LEU A 60 -15.01 3.05 10.17
N GLY A 61 -14.72 4.33 10.42
CA GLY A 61 -14.58 4.87 11.78
C GLY A 61 -15.85 4.68 12.61
N ARG A 62 -17.01 5.07 12.05
CA ARG A 62 -18.31 4.89 12.71
C ARG A 62 -18.60 3.42 13.04
N ASP A 63 -18.42 2.53 12.08
CA ASP A 63 -18.69 1.09 12.27
C ASP A 63 -17.79 0.47 13.34
N HIS A 64 -16.56 0.96 13.48
CA HIS A 64 -15.60 0.52 14.47
C HIS A 64 -15.61 1.37 15.76
N ARG A 65 -16.55 2.34 15.88
CA ARG A 65 -16.72 3.24 17.03
C ARG A 65 -15.46 4.04 17.38
N VAL A 66 -14.77 4.54 16.35
CA VAL A 66 -13.63 5.44 16.49
C VAL A 66 -13.86 6.71 15.68
N SER A 67 -13.27 7.83 16.13
CA SER A 67 -13.36 9.07 15.38
C SER A 67 -12.53 9.01 14.09
N ARG A 68 -12.69 10.02 13.23
CA ARG A 68 -12.00 10.11 11.93
C ARG A 68 -10.48 10.01 12.08
N ALA A 69 -9.86 10.74 13.01
CA ALA A 69 -8.41 10.77 13.13
C ALA A 69 -7.79 9.39 13.48
N PRO A 70 -8.29 8.64 14.50
CA PRO A 70 -7.89 7.25 14.73
C PRO A 70 -8.19 6.33 13.54
N ALA A 71 -9.31 6.51 12.83
CA ALA A 71 -9.61 5.70 11.64
C ALA A 71 -8.53 5.83 10.57
N TYR A 72 -8.13 7.05 10.21
CA TYR A 72 -6.99 7.28 9.30
C TYR A 72 -5.71 6.65 9.84
N ARG A 73 -5.37 6.92 11.11
CA ARG A 73 -4.17 6.36 11.74
C ARG A 73 -4.12 4.84 11.64
N TYR A 74 -5.23 4.17 11.97
CA TYR A 74 -5.32 2.73 12.00
C TYR A 74 -5.23 2.10 10.62
N LEU A 75 -5.79 2.77 9.61
CA LEU A 75 -5.65 2.37 8.23
C LEU A 75 -4.18 2.46 7.78
N HIS A 76 -3.52 3.59 8.00
CA HIS A 76 -2.12 3.79 7.62
C HIS A 76 -1.17 2.83 8.36
N GLU A 77 -1.38 2.60 9.66
CA GLU A 77 -0.62 1.59 10.41
C GLU A 77 -0.75 0.19 9.78
N GLY A 78 -1.96 -0.19 9.35
CA GLY A 78 -2.19 -1.47 8.68
C GLY A 78 -1.55 -1.57 7.30
N ILE A 79 -1.60 -0.48 6.52
CA ILE A 79 -0.94 -0.41 5.22
C ILE A 79 0.57 -0.54 5.38
N VAL A 80 1.18 0.20 6.32
CA VAL A 80 2.62 0.13 6.59
C VAL A 80 3.02 -1.27 7.07
N ALA A 81 2.27 -1.85 8.00
CA ALA A 81 2.55 -3.19 8.50
C ALA A 81 2.50 -4.26 7.40
N LEU A 82 1.58 -4.14 6.43
CA LEU A 82 1.53 -5.04 5.27
C LEU A 82 2.63 -4.76 4.25
N ALA A 83 2.91 -3.48 3.95
CA ALA A 83 3.95 -3.07 3.01
C ALA A 83 5.34 -3.53 3.47
N ALA A 84 5.60 -3.55 4.77
CA ALA A 84 6.84 -4.07 5.35
C ALA A 84 7.03 -5.59 5.15
N GLN A 85 6.01 -6.32 4.68
CA GLN A 85 6.10 -7.74 4.33
C GLN A 85 6.26 -7.96 2.82
N ALA A 86 6.28 -6.88 2.02
CA ALA A 86 6.52 -7.00 0.59
C ALA A 86 7.94 -7.53 0.35
N PRO A 87 8.12 -8.49 -0.58
CA PRO A 87 9.45 -8.96 -0.91
C PRO A 87 10.25 -7.84 -1.57
N ASP A 88 11.57 -7.89 -1.43
CA ASP A 88 12.42 -7.08 -2.29
C ASP A 88 12.50 -7.65 -3.72
N LEU A 89 13.20 -6.94 -4.60
CA LEU A 89 13.33 -7.33 -6.01
C LEU A 89 14.04 -8.69 -6.16
N HIS A 90 15.08 -8.95 -5.38
CA HIS A 90 15.85 -10.19 -5.45
C HIS A 90 15.03 -11.36 -4.93
N GLU A 91 14.37 -11.21 -3.78
CA GLU A 91 13.48 -12.22 -3.21
C GLU A 91 12.35 -12.59 -4.19
N ALA A 92 11.78 -11.60 -4.89
CA ALA A 92 10.73 -11.82 -5.87
C ALA A 92 11.24 -12.60 -7.10
N LEU A 93 12.44 -12.29 -7.58
CA LEU A 93 13.08 -12.99 -8.71
C LEU A 93 13.51 -14.41 -8.34
N ASP A 94 14.10 -14.60 -7.16
CA ASP A 94 14.51 -15.91 -6.66
C ASP A 94 13.29 -16.82 -6.50
N ARG A 95 12.19 -16.31 -5.96
CA ARG A 95 10.92 -17.04 -5.88
C ARG A 95 10.39 -17.37 -7.28
N ALA A 96 10.37 -16.41 -8.21
CA ALA A 96 9.92 -16.65 -9.58
C ALA A 96 10.74 -17.75 -10.28
N HIS A 97 12.06 -17.76 -10.05
CA HIS A 97 12.94 -18.79 -10.56
C HIS A 97 12.66 -20.16 -9.92
N ALA A 98 12.52 -20.22 -8.59
CA ALA A 98 12.20 -21.44 -7.87
C ALA A 98 10.83 -22.03 -8.26
N GLU A 99 9.87 -21.19 -8.62
CA GLU A 99 8.55 -21.58 -9.14
C GLU A 99 8.59 -21.98 -10.63
N GLY A 100 9.74 -21.84 -11.30
CA GLY A 100 9.93 -22.24 -12.69
C GLY A 100 9.24 -21.30 -13.70
N LEU A 101 9.03 -20.03 -13.34
CA LEU A 101 8.45 -19.06 -14.28
C LEU A 101 9.39 -18.83 -15.45
N ALA A 102 8.91 -19.05 -16.68
CA ALA A 102 9.72 -18.89 -17.90
C ALA A 102 10.19 -17.45 -18.13
N TYR A 103 9.42 -16.47 -17.67
CA TYR A 103 9.74 -15.04 -17.72
C TYR A 103 8.93 -14.27 -16.67
N VAL A 104 9.36 -13.05 -16.41
CA VAL A 104 8.61 -12.04 -15.65
C VAL A 104 8.37 -10.82 -16.53
N ILE A 105 7.31 -10.07 -16.26
CA ILE A 105 6.95 -8.86 -17.01
C ILE A 105 7.32 -7.65 -16.16
N LEU A 106 8.22 -6.81 -16.65
CA LEU A 106 8.53 -5.51 -16.07
C LEU A 106 7.67 -4.43 -16.73
N ASP A 107 6.94 -3.68 -15.91
CA ASP A 107 6.13 -2.55 -16.37
C ASP A 107 6.21 -1.37 -15.40
N GLY A 108 5.82 -0.18 -15.86
CA GLY A 108 5.77 1.05 -15.08
C GLY A 108 4.40 1.71 -15.13
N THR A 109 3.81 2.00 -13.98
CA THR A 109 2.56 2.74 -13.87
C THR A 109 2.81 4.14 -13.31
N LEU A 110 2.33 5.16 -14.02
CA LEU A 110 2.30 6.53 -13.52
C LEU A 110 1.05 6.72 -12.64
N ILE A 111 1.27 7.07 -11.38
CA ILE A 111 0.22 7.49 -10.46
C ILE A 111 0.19 9.02 -10.44
N PRO A 112 -0.89 9.66 -10.92
CA PRO A 112 -1.00 11.11 -10.90
C PRO A 112 -0.84 11.65 -9.49
N THR A 113 -0.05 12.71 -9.37
CA THR A 113 0.14 13.44 -8.12
C THR A 113 -0.20 14.91 -8.34
N ASP A 114 -0.36 15.65 -7.25
CA ASP A 114 -0.24 17.09 -7.30
C ASP A 114 1.20 17.51 -7.61
N ARG A 115 1.40 18.82 -7.82
CA ARG A 115 2.70 19.37 -8.19
C ARG A 115 3.68 19.25 -7.03
N CYS A 116 4.71 18.42 -7.20
CA CYS A 116 5.87 18.37 -6.31
C CYS A 116 6.98 19.26 -6.86
N ALA A 117 7.45 20.22 -6.06
CA ALA A 117 8.38 21.28 -6.47
C ALA A 117 9.86 20.86 -6.49
N GLU A 118 10.15 19.58 -6.24
CA GLU A 118 11.50 19.04 -6.30
C GLU A 118 12.09 19.24 -7.71
N GLN A 119 13.29 19.81 -7.76
CA GLN A 119 13.98 20.14 -9.00
C GLN A 119 15.07 19.12 -9.31
N THR A 120 15.26 18.82 -10.59
CA THR A 120 16.42 18.10 -11.12
C THR A 120 17.01 18.84 -12.32
N ARG A 121 18.14 18.37 -12.85
CA ARG A 121 18.75 18.95 -14.05
C ARG A 121 18.38 18.12 -15.29
N SER A 122 17.93 18.81 -16.33
CA SER A 122 17.78 18.20 -17.65
C SER A 122 19.13 17.83 -18.27
N VAL A 123 19.11 17.05 -19.36
CA VAL A 123 20.30 16.75 -20.19
C VAL A 123 21.01 18.04 -20.67
N LYS A 124 20.27 19.16 -20.78
CA LYS A 124 20.81 20.48 -21.18
C LYS A 124 21.32 21.31 -20.00
N GLY A 125 21.28 20.79 -18.77
CA GLY A 125 21.72 21.49 -17.56
C GLY A 125 20.68 22.41 -16.92
N GLU A 126 19.51 22.59 -17.54
CA GLU A 126 18.43 23.44 -17.04
C GLU A 126 17.65 22.80 -15.88
N PRO A 127 17.19 23.58 -14.89
CA PRO A 127 16.33 23.09 -13.82
C PRO A 127 14.94 22.71 -14.34
N ILE A 128 14.47 21.53 -13.97
CA ILE A 128 13.14 21.00 -14.33
C ILE A 128 12.49 20.32 -13.11
N ASP A 129 11.16 20.25 -13.10
CA ASP A 129 10.40 19.57 -12.06
C ASP A 129 10.63 18.05 -12.17
N ALA A 130 11.27 17.44 -11.15
CA ALA A 130 11.64 16.01 -11.13
C ALA A 130 10.43 15.07 -11.29
N TRP A 131 9.27 15.51 -10.80
CA TRP A 131 8.04 14.72 -10.80
C TRP A 131 7.15 14.97 -12.03
N TYR A 132 7.61 15.76 -12.99
CA TYR A 132 6.87 16.00 -14.23
C TYR A 132 7.15 14.89 -15.25
N ALA A 133 6.14 14.07 -15.53
CA ALA A 133 6.23 13.02 -16.54
C ALA A 133 6.00 13.61 -17.94
N GLY A 134 7.08 13.90 -18.65
CA GLY A 134 7.04 14.56 -19.96
C GLY A 134 6.13 13.85 -20.99
N LYS A 135 6.16 12.51 -21.04
CA LYS A 135 5.33 11.73 -21.96
C LYS A 135 3.84 11.82 -21.66
N ALA A 136 3.47 11.90 -20.38
CA ALA A 136 2.07 11.95 -19.94
C ALA A 136 1.58 13.39 -19.74
N HIS A 137 2.47 14.39 -19.88
CA HIS A 137 2.20 15.81 -19.64
C HIS A 137 1.54 16.11 -18.29
N THR A 138 1.90 15.35 -17.25
CA THR A 138 1.32 15.49 -15.91
C THR A 138 2.36 15.25 -14.82
N HIS A 139 2.10 15.75 -13.61
CA HIS A 139 2.88 15.35 -12.44
C HIS A 139 2.46 13.95 -12.00
N ALA A 140 3.43 13.06 -11.85
CA ALA A 140 3.18 11.69 -11.46
C ALA A 140 4.42 11.03 -10.84
N GLY A 141 4.17 10.14 -9.89
CA GLY A 141 5.14 9.15 -9.46
C GLY A 141 5.08 7.91 -10.35
N ASN A 142 6.24 7.39 -10.74
CA ASN A 142 6.38 6.15 -11.48
C ASN A 142 6.58 4.98 -10.50
N LEU A 143 5.68 4.01 -10.55
CA LEU A 143 5.82 2.73 -9.85
C LEU A 143 6.24 1.66 -10.84
N GLN A 144 7.44 1.14 -10.70
CA GLN A 144 7.86 -0.07 -11.42
C GLN A 144 7.28 -1.31 -10.74
N ALA A 145 6.88 -2.31 -11.52
CA ALA A 145 6.39 -3.57 -11.00
C ALA A 145 6.89 -4.75 -11.83
N LEU A 146 7.16 -5.86 -11.15
CA LEU A 146 7.32 -7.15 -11.79
C LEU A 146 6.05 -7.96 -11.62
N SER A 147 5.58 -8.59 -12.68
CA SER A 147 4.42 -9.48 -12.66
C SER A 147 4.76 -10.85 -13.25
N ALA A 148 4.09 -11.88 -12.74
CA ALA A 148 4.11 -13.21 -13.33
C ALA A 148 3.40 -13.20 -14.70
N PRO A 149 3.61 -14.23 -15.54
CA PRO A 149 2.88 -14.37 -16.81
C PRO A 149 1.35 -14.39 -16.65
N SER A 150 0.84 -14.76 -15.47
CA SER A 150 -0.58 -14.71 -15.09
C SER A 150 -1.12 -13.29 -14.83
N GLY A 151 -0.26 -12.27 -14.80
CA GLY A 151 -0.59 -10.90 -14.45
C GLY A 151 -0.59 -10.61 -12.94
N LEU A 152 -0.25 -11.59 -12.09
CA LEU A 152 -0.13 -11.36 -10.65
C LEU A 152 1.16 -10.57 -10.34
N PRO A 153 1.08 -9.49 -9.54
CA PRO A 153 2.26 -8.73 -9.14
C PRO A 153 3.13 -9.58 -8.22
N LEU A 154 4.42 -9.65 -8.53
CA LEU A 154 5.46 -10.33 -7.76
C LEU A 154 6.24 -9.35 -6.88
N TRP A 155 6.44 -8.13 -7.39
CA TRP A 155 7.16 -7.05 -6.72
C TRP A 155 6.64 -5.69 -7.23
N ILE A 156 6.64 -4.70 -6.35
CA ILE A 156 6.35 -3.30 -6.67
C ILE A 156 7.50 -2.48 -6.07
N GLY A 157 8.14 -1.66 -6.89
CA GLY A 157 9.22 -0.77 -6.47
C GLY A 157 8.71 0.43 -5.70
N GLU A 158 9.65 1.14 -5.08
CA GLU A 158 9.35 2.46 -4.51
C GLU A 158 8.92 3.44 -5.61
N VAL A 159 8.23 4.50 -5.19
CA VAL A 159 7.82 5.57 -6.10
C VAL A 159 9.06 6.33 -6.57
N GLU A 160 9.30 6.31 -7.88
CA GLU A 160 10.34 7.09 -8.53
C GLU A 160 9.75 8.32 -9.23
N PRO A 161 10.52 9.39 -9.45
CA PRO A 161 10.06 10.50 -10.27
C PRO A 161 9.75 10.03 -11.72
N GLY A 162 8.67 10.55 -12.32
CA GLY A 162 8.19 10.17 -13.66
C GLY A 162 9.11 10.55 -14.84
N LEU A 163 10.30 11.09 -14.55
CA LEU A 163 11.35 11.38 -15.51
C LEU A 163 12.15 10.10 -15.79
N ARG A 164 11.99 9.54 -16.99
CA ARG A 164 13.14 8.88 -17.63
C ARG A 164 13.91 9.92 -18.46
N PRO A 165 15.24 9.96 -18.39
CA PRO A 165 16.08 10.81 -19.22
C PRO A 165 15.92 10.54 -20.73
#